data_AF-A0A8I2ZQD6-F1
#
_entry.id   AF-A0A8I2ZQD6-F1
#
_cell.length_a   1.000
_cell.length_b   1.000
_cell.length_c   1.000
_cell.angle_alpha   90.00
_cell.angle_beta   90.00
_cell.angle_gamma   90.00
#
_symmetry.space_group_name_H-M   'P 1'
#
loop_
_entity.id
_entity.type
_entity.pdbx_description
1 polymer ?
#
loop_
_entity_poly.entity_id
_entity_poly.type
_entity_poly.pdbx_seq_one_letter_code
_entity_poly.pdbx_strand_id
1 'polypeptide(L)'
;MRLINVRTKEITLFYGDDTPPYAILSHTWAGDNEVSYQEWTAPLRPTFKPGYRKIMAACLQAEQDGLDYLWVDTNCIDKTSSAELSEAINSMFAWYEASAVCYAYLLKRRGPTLELRASRWFTRGWTLQELLAPPKLTFFNRHWKDIGTRQELRFPISTITGIDVTYLGQSQKIFSASVAARLSWAAKRETTRVEDMAYCLLGIFDIHLPLIYGEGSKAFLRLQEEIIKNSDDQTIFCWTWEADMVPHGWLSLLAPSPAVFDSGKFVPAPGNHSSAPYQITNVGLRIRLPVVVAVHTVCAVLDVVSTDDTDPDKRRRMCLPLLVENNVYRRVALPGRAFPIHSAMISEVRNLYILCKTPRDTSGISILPYRPRFEYGFHITVRVSGFEGNDPPLSVDCLVPQYPQSPFSHISTPVYSVVGFRGPLKSDINVLILRIRYKDQKIPILLSVGMRGGRPTWHCEILPYSFLAYSTERWLVEIDKMRQQSQGHSLWYHKVRNVGVALDRENLDASGRYVRYVYVAIGDRVRGSRTGNTMEDPDRVFDSQSRDRIFDMVAAIDAETSA
;
A
#
# COMPACT_ATOMS: atom_id res chain seq x y z
N MET A 1 -27.88 -5.94 25.04
CA MET A 1 -28.04 -6.77 23.80
C MET A 1 -29.32 -7.60 23.90
N ARG A 2 -30.10 -7.71 22.81
CA ARG A 2 -31.27 -8.62 22.75
C ARG A 2 -30.91 -9.96 22.14
N LEU A 3 -31.50 -11.04 22.64
CA LEU A 3 -31.31 -12.42 22.16
C LEU A 3 -32.66 -13.12 22.00
N ILE A 4 -32.76 -14.00 21.00
CA ILE A 4 -33.91 -14.88 20.79
C ILE A 4 -33.73 -16.13 21.63
N ASN A 5 -34.69 -16.46 22.49
CA ASN A 5 -34.73 -17.77 23.13
C ASN A 5 -35.07 -18.83 22.06
N VAL A 6 -34.21 -19.83 21.87
CA VAL A 6 -34.34 -20.78 20.77
C VAL A 6 -35.55 -21.70 20.92
N ARG A 7 -36.18 -21.81 22.09
CA ARG A 7 -37.36 -22.66 22.32
C ARG A 7 -38.64 -21.84 22.21
N THR A 8 -38.76 -20.77 22.99
CA THR A 8 -39.97 -19.91 23.01
C THR A 8 -40.05 -18.95 21.83
N LYS A 9 -38.92 -18.68 21.18
CA LYS A 9 -38.75 -17.69 20.09
C LYS A 9 -39.02 -16.26 20.54
N GLU A 10 -39.14 -16.02 21.83
CA GLU A 10 -39.28 -14.69 22.41
C GLU A 10 -37.92 -13.98 22.47
N ILE A 11 -37.95 -12.66 22.46
CA ILE A 11 -36.75 -11.84 22.56
C ILE A 11 -36.59 -11.39 24.02
N THR A 12 -35.40 -11.61 24.58
CA THR A 12 -35.02 -11.18 25.93
C THR A 12 -33.88 -10.17 25.84
N LEU A 13 -33.92 -9.12 26.66
CA LEU A 13 -32.88 -8.11 26.74
C LEU A 13 -31.93 -8.43 27.90
N PHE A 14 -30.63 -8.44 27.60
CA PHE A 14 -29.55 -8.68 28.55
C PHE A 14 -28.59 -7.48 28.60
N TYR A 15 -27.94 -7.30 29.74
CA TYR A 15 -27.02 -6.19 30.00
C TYR A 15 -25.69 -6.74 30.56
N GLY A 16 -24.57 -6.24 30.04
CA GLY A 16 -23.23 -6.57 30.54
C GLY A 16 -23.01 -8.07 30.74
N ASP A 17 -22.50 -8.42 31.93
CA ASP A 17 -22.12 -9.78 32.32
C ASP A 17 -23.31 -10.75 32.50
N ASP A 18 -24.56 -10.25 32.50
CA ASP A 18 -25.76 -11.10 32.56
C ASP A 18 -26.07 -11.79 31.23
N THR A 19 -25.27 -11.56 30.19
CA THR A 19 -25.46 -12.13 28.86
C THR A 19 -25.15 -13.64 28.87
N PRO A 20 -26.12 -14.53 28.65
CA PRO A 20 -25.89 -15.97 28.61
C PRO A 20 -25.11 -16.37 27.36
N PRO A 21 -24.48 -17.56 27.30
CA PRO A 21 -23.90 -18.08 26.06
C PRO A 21 -24.94 -18.15 24.92
N TYR A 22 -24.54 -17.69 23.73
CA TYR A 22 -25.44 -17.61 22.58
C TYR A 22 -24.73 -17.99 21.27
N ALA A 23 -25.52 -18.47 20.31
CA ALA A 23 -25.11 -18.55 18.92
C ALA A 23 -25.37 -17.21 18.21
N ILE A 24 -24.60 -16.91 17.16
CA ILE A 24 -24.80 -15.70 16.35
C ILE A 24 -24.95 -16.05 14.87
N LEU A 25 -25.94 -15.46 14.19
CA LEU A 25 -26.20 -15.73 12.77
C LEU A 25 -25.61 -14.65 11.87
N SER A 26 -24.61 -15.03 11.08
CA SER A 26 -24.02 -14.22 10.02
C SER A 26 -24.65 -14.54 8.66
N HIS A 27 -25.16 -13.53 7.96
CA HIS A 27 -25.84 -13.74 6.67
C HIS A 27 -25.90 -12.47 5.81
N THR A 28 -26.18 -12.64 4.51
CA THR A 28 -26.43 -11.51 3.61
C THR A 28 -27.91 -11.22 3.46
N TRP A 29 -28.33 -9.97 3.66
CA TRP A 29 -29.74 -9.58 3.53
C TRP A 29 -30.25 -9.70 2.09
N ALA A 30 -31.46 -10.21 1.95
CA ALA A 30 -32.18 -10.34 0.67
C ALA A 30 -33.37 -9.35 0.56
N GLY A 31 -33.17 -8.08 0.94
CA GLY A 31 -34.20 -7.05 0.88
C GLY A 31 -35.36 -7.33 1.84
N ASP A 32 -36.60 -7.15 1.36
CA ASP A 32 -37.85 -7.29 2.14
C ASP A 32 -38.13 -8.73 2.64
N ASN A 33 -37.27 -9.68 2.27
CA ASN A 33 -37.34 -11.06 2.73
C ASN A 33 -36.81 -11.26 4.16
N GLU A 34 -36.15 -10.26 4.75
CA GLU A 34 -35.70 -10.31 6.14
C GLU A 34 -36.83 -9.96 7.11
N VAL A 35 -36.70 -10.42 8.36
CA VAL A 35 -37.66 -10.15 9.43
C VAL A 35 -37.09 -9.07 10.35
N SER A 36 -37.81 -7.96 10.53
CA SER A 36 -37.40 -6.91 11.46
C SER A 36 -37.70 -7.28 12.91
N TYR A 37 -37.18 -6.49 13.86
CA TYR A 37 -37.55 -6.61 15.27
C TYR A 37 -39.08 -6.50 15.47
N GLN A 38 -39.71 -5.49 14.86
CA GLN A 38 -41.15 -5.24 14.95
C GLN A 38 -41.98 -6.42 14.43
N GLU A 39 -41.57 -6.99 13.29
CA GLU A 39 -42.25 -8.15 12.70
C GLU A 39 -42.06 -9.43 13.52
N TRP A 40 -40.93 -9.56 14.23
CA TRP A 40 -40.66 -10.70 15.09
C TRP A 40 -41.47 -10.66 16.39
N THR A 41 -41.66 -9.46 16.94
CA THR A 41 -42.44 -9.22 18.16
C THR A 41 -43.95 -9.10 17.91
N ALA A 42 -44.39 -9.02 16.65
CA ALA A 42 -45.80 -8.94 16.31
C ALA A 42 -46.56 -10.22 16.70
N PRO A 43 -47.87 -10.12 17.04
CA PRO A 43 -48.70 -11.30 17.34
C PRO A 43 -48.73 -12.33 16.19
N LEU A 44 -48.69 -11.85 14.95
CA LEU A 44 -48.63 -12.67 13.74
C LEU A 44 -47.27 -12.51 13.08
N ARG A 45 -46.39 -13.49 13.27
CA ARG A 45 -45.05 -13.50 12.67
C ARG A 45 -45.10 -13.84 11.17
N PRO A 46 -44.22 -13.27 10.35
CA PRO A 46 -44.25 -13.45 8.90
C PRO A 46 -43.60 -14.79 8.47
N THR A 47 -44.29 -15.91 8.72
CA THR A 47 -43.78 -17.27 8.43
C THR A 47 -43.51 -17.56 6.94
N PHE A 48 -44.10 -16.75 6.05
CA PHE A 48 -43.89 -16.80 4.61
C PHE A 48 -42.54 -16.21 4.19
N LYS A 49 -41.93 -15.32 4.99
CA LYS A 49 -40.66 -14.67 4.65
C LYS A 49 -39.50 -15.68 4.68
N PRO A 50 -38.63 -15.72 3.66
CA PRO A 50 -37.43 -16.55 3.66
C PRO A 50 -36.51 -16.30 4.87
N GLY A 51 -36.39 -15.04 5.30
CA GLY A 51 -35.62 -14.66 6.48
C GLY A 51 -36.14 -15.32 7.77
N TYR A 52 -37.46 -15.48 7.91
CA TYR A 52 -38.07 -16.16 9.05
C TYR A 52 -37.62 -17.62 9.12
N ARG A 53 -37.74 -18.36 8.00
CA ARG A 53 -37.35 -19.77 7.93
C ARG A 53 -35.87 -19.98 8.21
N LYS A 54 -35.03 -19.07 7.73
CA LYS A 54 -33.58 -19.05 8.00
C LYS A 54 -33.30 -18.88 9.50
N ILE A 55 -33.95 -17.92 10.17
CA ILE A 55 -33.78 -17.71 11.62
C ILE A 55 -34.29 -18.93 12.42
N MET A 56 -35.40 -19.53 12.00
CA MET A 56 -35.93 -20.74 12.65
C MET A 56 -34.97 -21.93 12.54
N ALA A 57 -34.37 -22.13 11.37
CA ALA A 57 -33.34 -23.16 11.20
C ALA A 57 -32.06 -22.85 12.00
N ALA A 58 -31.67 -21.58 12.13
CA ALA A 58 -30.59 -21.16 13.02
C ALA A 58 -30.89 -21.48 14.49
N CYS A 59 -32.14 -21.28 14.95
CA CYS A 59 -32.54 -21.66 16.29
C CYS A 59 -32.46 -23.18 16.52
N LEU A 60 -32.85 -23.98 15.52
CA LEU A 60 -32.73 -25.43 15.60
C LEU A 60 -31.26 -25.87 15.67
N GLN A 61 -30.37 -25.23 14.90
CA GLN A 61 -28.93 -25.50 14.99
C GLN A 61 -28.36 -25.10 16.34
N ALA A 62 -28.74 -23.95 16.88
CA ALA A 62 -28.33 -23.50 18.21
C ALA A 62 -28.78 -24.48 19.31
N GLU A 63 -30.01 -24.98 19.24
CA GLU A 63 -30.52 -25.99 20.17
C GLU A 63 -29.74 -27.32 20.07
N GLN A 64 -29.36 -27.75 18.85
CA GLN A 64 -28.50 -28.93 18.64
C GLN A 64 -27.10 -28.74 19.21
N ASP A 65 -26.57 -27.52 19.16
CA ASP A 65 -25.27 -27.16 19.73
C ASP A 65 -25.34 -26.90 21.25
N GLY A 66 -26.51 -27.05 21.88
CA GLY A 66 -26.72 -26.89 23.31
C GLY A 66 -26.82 -25.44 23.79
N LEU A 67 -27.19 -24.50 22.91
CA LEU A 67 -27.31 -23.08 23.21
C LEU A 67 -28.78 -22.66 23.26
N ASP A 68 -29.19 -22.02 24.35
CA ASP A 68 -30.58 -21.58 24.54
C ASP A 68 -30.91 -20.24 23.87
N TYR A 69 -29.89 -19.51 23.39
CA TYR A 69 -30.04 -18.17 22.83
C TYR A 69 -29.36 -18.00 21.47
N LEU A 70 -30.00 -17.21 20.60
CA LEU A 70 -29.52 -16.85 19.27
C LEU A 70 -29.57 -15.32 19.09
N TRP A 71 -28.51 -14.73 18.55
CA TRP A 71 -28.49 -13.35 18.08
C TRP A 71 -28.56 -13.28 16.55
N VAL A 72 -29.37 -12.35 16.03
CA VAL A 72 -29.46 -12.03 14.59
C VAL A 72 -29.65 -10.52 14.41
N ASP A 73 -28.80 -9.89 13.59
CA ASP A 73 -28.77 -8.43 13.35
C ASP A 73 -30.08 -7.85 12.78
N THR A 74 -30.89 -8.67 12.12
CA THR A 74 -32.15 -8.23 11.49
C THR A 74 -33.28 -8.01 12.49
N ASN A 75 -33.38 -8.83 13.53
CA ASN A 75 -34.48 -8.79 14.49
C ASN A 75 -34.05 -8.64 15.96
N CYS A 76 -32.77 -8.70 16.29
CA CYS A 76 -32.27 -8.44 17.65
C CYS A 76 -31.86 -6.97 17.85
N ILE A 77 -31.88 -6.15 16.78
CA ILE A 77 -31.63 -4.71 16.84
C ILE A 77 -32.91 -3.99 16.42
N ASP A 78 -33.40 -3.10 17.27
CA ASP A 78 -34.44 -2.15 16.89
C ASP A 78 -33.84 -1.00 16.07
N LYS A 79 -33.89 -1.18 14.75
CA LYS A 79 -33.38 -0.20 13.78
C LYS A 79 -34.21 1.10 13.73
N THR A 80 -35.35 1.17 14.42
CA THR A 80 -36.13 2.41 14.55
C THR A 80 -35.59 3.32 15.67
N SER A 81 -34.83 2.75 16.62
CA SER A 81 -34.11 3.49 17.64
C SER A 81 -32.70 3.82 17.16
N SER A 82 -32.45 5.10 16.87
CA SER A 82 -31.12 5.56 16.45
C SER A 82 -30.04 5.35 17.51
N ALA A 83 -30.40 5.50 18.79
CA ALA A 83 -29.51 5.26 19.91
C ALA A 83 -29.09 3.78 19.98
N GLU A 84 -30.05 2.87 19.85
CA GLU A 84 -29.79 1.44 19.88
C GLU A 84 -29.00 0.98 18.64
N LEU A 85 -29.35 1.48 17.45
CA LEU A 85 -28.59 1.20 16.24
C LEU A 85 -27.13 1.64 16.37
N SER A 86 -26.90 2.81 16.99
CA SER A 86 -25.55 3.32 17.25
C SER A 86 -24.79 2.45 18.24
N GLU A 87 -25.42 2.05 19.35
CA GLU A 87 -24.83 1.13 20.32
C GLU A 87 -24.49 -0.21 19.67
N ALA A 88 -25.41 -0.77 18.88
CA ALA A 88 -25.25 -2.05 18.22
C ALA A 88 -24.12 -2.07 17.21
N ILE A 89 -23.98 -1.03 16.38
CA ILE A 89 -22.90 -0.93 15.41
C ILE A 89 -21.53 -0.82 16.08
N ASN A 90 -21.42 -0.02 17.15
CA ASN A 90 -20.17 0.11 17.90
C ASN A 90 -19.84 -1.17 18.71
N SER A 91 -20.85 -1.97 19.06
CA SER A 91 -20.67 -3.21 19.85
C SER A 91 -20.61 -4.49 19.01
N MET A 92 -20.86 -4.42 17.71
CA MET A 92 -21.10 -5.61 16.87
C MET A 92 -19.92 -6.58 16.91
N PHE A 93 -18.69 -6.08 16.81
CA PHE A 93 -17.50 -6.94 16.87
C PHE A 93 -17.39 -7.67 18.21
N ALA A 94 -17.60 -6.97 19.33
CA ALA A 94 -17.59 -7.58 20.65
C ALA A 94 -18.70 -8.64 20.80
N TRP A 95 -19.88 -8.43 20.20
CA TRP A 95 -20.95 -9.42 20.18
C TRP A 95 -20.61 -10.65 19.32
N TYR A 96 -19.86 -10.50 18.24
CA TYR A 96 -19.35 -11.65 17.49
C TYR A 96 -18.22 -12.37 18.25
N GLU A 97 -17.31 -11.64 18.89
CA GLU A 97 -16.21 -12.17 19.68
C GLU A 97 -16.68 -12.94 20.92
N ALA A 98 -17.72 -12.45 21.61
CA ALA A 98 -18.30 -13.08 22.79
C ALA A 98 -19.26 -14.25 22.48
N SER A 99 -19.60 -14.47 21.20
CA SER A 99 -20.49 -15.57 20.81
C SER A 99 -19.84 -16.94 21.00
N ALA A 100 -20.63 -17.95 21.39
CA ALA A 100 -20.13 -19.32 21.53
C ALA A 100 -19.84 -19.95 20.15
N VAL A 101 -20.65 -19.61 19.15
CA VAL A 101 -20.48 -20.03 17.75
C VAL A 101 -21.17 -19.06 16.82
N CYS A 102 -20.53 -18.77 15.69
CA CYS A 102 -21.12 -18.06 14.57
C CYS A 102 -21.52 -19.03 13.45
N TYR A 103 -22.74 -18.91 12.97
CA TYR A 103 -23.25 -19.63 11.81
C TYR A 103 -23.23 -18.70 10.59
N ALA A 104 -22.32 -18.95 9.65
CA ALA A 104 -22.27 -18.22 8.39
C ALA A 104 -23.17 -18.89 7.35
N TYR A 105 -24.34 -18.30 7.08
CA TYR A 105 -25.30 -18.82 6.13
C TYR A 105 -25.04 -18.29 4.71
N LEU A 106 -24.59 -19.19 3.81
CA LEU A 106 -24.19 -18.87 2.44
C LEU A 106 -25.33 -19.14 1.44
N LEU A 107 -25.84 -18.07 0.83
CA LEU A 107 -26.75 -18.14 -0.30
C LEU A 107 -25.97 -18.39 -1.60
N LYS A 108 -26.23 -19.53 -2.25
CA LYS A 108 -25.51 -19.98 -3.45
C LYS A 108 -25.95 -19.23 -4.74
N ARG A 109 -24.99 -18.90 -5.62
CA ARG A 109 -25.24 -18.77 -7.08
C ARG A 109 -25.03 -20.13 -7.77
N ARG A 110 -25.87 -20.46 -8.76
CA ARG A 110 -25.93 -21.77 -9.46
C ARG A 110 -24.55 -22.27 -9.90
N GLY A 111 -24.25 -23.55 -9.65
CA GLY A 111 -23.03 -24.27 -10.08
C GLY A 111 -22.89 -25.64 -9.35
N PRO A 112 -22.22 -26.67 -9.90
CA PRO A 112 -22.11 -28.00 -9.27
C PRO A 112 -21.07 -28.09 -8.15
N THR A 113 -20.06 -27.22 -8.13
CA THR A 113 -18.96 -27.18 -7.16
C THR A 113 -19.26 -26.30 -5.94
N LEU A 114 -18.57 -26.56 -4.82
CA LEU A 114 -18.62 -25.77 -3.59
C LEU A 114 -17.86 -24.44 -3.78
N GLU A 115 -18.41 -23.53 -4.57
CA GLU A 115 -17.77 -22.25 -4.89
C GLU A 115 -18.02 -21.21 -3.80
N LEU A 116 -17.28 -21.31 -2.69
CA LEU A 116 -17.23 -20.28 -1.65
C LEU A 116 -17.04 -18.88 -2.26
N ARG A 117 -16.17 -18.78 -3.26
CA ARG A 117 -15.85 -17.54 -3.99
C ARG A 117 -17.07 -16.88 -4.66
N ALA A 118 -18.06 -17.66 -5.07
CA ALA A 118 -19.26 -17.13 -5.71
C ALA A 118 -20.29 -16.57 -4.72
N SER A 119 -20.07 -16.76 -3.41
CA SER A 119 -20.97 -16.26 -2.38
C SER A 119 -20.78 -14.76 -2.17
N ARG A 120 -21.89 -14.01 -2.23
CA ARG A 120 -21.95 -12.58 -1.87
C ARG A 120 -21.48 -12.31 -0.45
N TRP A 121 -21.48 -13.34 0.41
CA TRP A 121 -21.01 -13.22 1.79
C TRP A 121 -19.56 -12.72 1.87
N PHE A 122 -18.67 -13.18 0.98
CA PHE A 122 -17.25 -12.75 1.01
C PHE A 122 -17.01 -11.34 0.45
N THR A 123 -17.99 -10.77 -0.26
CA THR A 123 -17.89 -9.41 -0.81
C THR A 123 -18.70 -8.38 -0.03
N ARG A 124 -19.39 -8.77 1.06
CA ARG A 124 -20.14 -7.83 1.90
C ARG A 124 -19.21 -7.18 2.94
N GLY A 125 -19.34 -5.87 3.19
CA GLY A 125 -18.50 -5.17 4.19
C GLY A 125 -18.61 -5.76 5.59
N TRP A 126 -19.83 -5.80 6.14
CA TRP A 126 -20.12 -6.24 7.52
C TRP A 126 -19.62 -7.65 7.84
N THR A 127 -19.64 -8.58 6.88
CA THR A 127 -19.21 -9.97 7.10
C THR A 127 -17.70 -10.11 7.35
N LEU A 128 -16.90 -9.04 7.24
CA LEU A 128 -15.48 -9.07 7.59
C LEU A 128 -15.27 -9.30 9.08
N GLN A 129 -15.97 -8.54 9.91
CA GLN A 129 -15.92 -8.71 11.36
C GLN A 129 -16.60 -10.02 11.79
N GLU A 130 -17.65 -10.44 11.08
CA GLU A 130 -18.31 -11.74 11.31
C GLU A 130 -17.40 -12.93 10.96
N LEU A 131 -16.47 -12.75 10.02
CA LEU A 131 -15.43 -13.73 9.68
C LEU A 131 -14.33 -13.81 10.73
N LEU A 132 -13.95 -12.67 11.31
CA LEU A 132 -12.71 -12.53 12.06
C LEU A 132 -12.90 -12.60 13.59
N ALA A 133 -13.97 -11.99 14.10
CA ALA A 133 -14.21 -11.85 15.53
C ALA A 133 -14.56 -13.16 16.24
N PRO A 134 -15.46 -14.03 15.71
CA PRO A 134 -15.89 -15.21 16.46
C PRO A 134 -14.75 -16.21 16.72
N PRO A 135 -14.73 -16.85 17.90
CA PRO A 135 -13.80 -17.95 18.19
C PRO A 135 -14.11 -19.19 17.33
N LYS A 136 -15.39 -19.49 17.14
CA LYS A 136 -15.87 -20.60 16.30
C LYS A 136 -16.79 -20.07 15.21
N LEU A 137 -16.49 -20.41 13.96
CA LEU A 137 -17.30 -20.05 12.79
C LEU A 137 -17.51 -21.28 11.91
N THR A 138 -18.77 -21.65 11.71
CA THR A 138 -19.19 -22.78 10.84
C THR A 138 -19.99 -22.25 9.66
N PHE A 139 -19.65 -22.69 8.45
CA PHE A 139 -20.32 -22.29 7.22
C PHE A 139 -21.43 -23.28 6.88
N PHE A 140 -22.62 -22.75 6.59
CA PHE A 140 -23.78 -23.54 6.16
C PHE A 140 -24.23 -23.10 4.77
N ASN A 141 -24.69 -24.06 3.97
CA ASN A 141 -25.33 -23.73 2.69
C ASN A 141 -26.81 -23.35 2.89
N ARG A 142 -27.50 -23.01 1.78
CA ARG A 142 -28.93 -22.66 1.79
C ARG A 142 -29.89 -23.74 2.35
N HIS A 143 -29.42 -24.98 2.47
CA HIS A 143 -30.16 -26.12 3.00
C HIS A 143 -29.73 -26.46 4.44
N TRP A 144 -28.98 -25.58 5.12
CA TRP A 144 -28.45 -25.82 6.46
C TRP A 144 -27.57 -27.07 6.56
N LYS A 145 -26.93 -27.45 5.45
CA LYS A 145 -25.88 -28.47 5.47
C LYS A 145 -24.54 -27.81 5.77
N ASP A 146 -23.83 -28.39 6.74
CA ASP A 146 -22.47 -28.00 7.11
C ASP A 146 -21.52 -28.12 5.90
N ILE A 147 -20.75 -27.05 5.68
CA ILE A 147 -19.73 -26.93 4.65
C ILE A 147 -18.33 -27.13 5.25
N GLY A 148 -18.16 -26.79 6.52
CA GLY A 148 -16.89 -26.76 7.23
C GLY A 148 -16.73 -25.49 8.07
N THR A 149 -15.72 -25.50 8.92
CA THR A 149 -15.33 -24.40 9.80
C THR A 149 -14.36 -23.43 9.12
N ARG A 150 -14.22 -22.22 9.68
CA ARG A 150 -13.18 -21.27 9.24
C ARG A 150 -11.77 -21.88 9.28
N GLN A 151 -11.49 -22.71 10.28
CA GLN A 151 -10.19 -23.35 10.44
C GLN A 151 -9.92 -24.35 9.30
N GLU A 152 -10.90 -25.19 8.95
CA GLU A 152 -10.80 -26.15 7.85
C GLU A 152 -10.70 -25.46 6.49
N LEU A 153 -11.39 -24.32 6.34
CA LEU A 153 -11.49 -23.56 5.08
C LEU A 153 -10.51 -22.39 4.99
N ARG A 154 -9.50 -22.30 5.87
CA ARG A 154 -8.59 -21.13 5.93
C ARG A 154 -7.84 -20.85 4.63
N PHE A 155 -7.38 -21.88 3.91
CA PHE A 155 -6.67 -21.71 2.64
C PHE A 155 -7.59 -21.15 1.53
N PRO A 156 -8.76 -21.74 1.23
CA PRO A 156 -9.66 -21.15 0.24
C PRO A 156 -10.17 -19.77 0.65
N ILE A 157 -10.44 -19.52 1.94
CA ILE A 157 -10.84 -18.20 2.44
C ILE A 157 -9.71 -17.18 2.24
N SER A 158 -8.46 -17.55 2.52
CA SER A 158 -7.29 -16.70 2.31
C SER A 158 -7.16 -16.30 0.84
N THR A 159 -7.30 -17.25 -0.10
CA THR A 159 -7.29 -16.96 -1.54
C THR A 159 -8.39 -15.99 -1.98
N ILE A 160 -9.58 -16.08 -1.37
CA ILE A 160 -10.71 -15.20 -1.70
C ILE A 160 -10.51 -13.78 -1.13
N THR A 161 -10.10 -13.71 0.13
CA THR A 161 -10.13 -12.47 0.93
C THR A 161 -8.80 -11.72 0.98
N GLY A 162 -7.69 -12.40 0.70
CA GLY A 162 -6.34 -11.88 0.92
C GLY A 162 -5.92 -11.85 2.40
N ILE A 163 -6.71 -12.43 3.31
CA ILE A 163 -6.37 -12.52 4.73
C ILE A 163 -5.41 -13.69 4.93
N ASP A 164 -4.29 -13.47 5.61
CA ASP A 164 -3.33 -14.53 5.88
C ASP A 164 -3.94 -15.66 6.73
N VAL A 165 -3.55 -16.90 6.44
CA VAL A 165 -4.07 -18.10 7.10
C VAL A 165 -3.80 -18.11 8.61
N THR A 166 -2.78 -17.38 9.08
CA THR A 166 -2.44 -17.25 10.50
C THR A 166 -3.51 -16.51 11.30
N TYR A 167 -4.14 -15.49 10.70
CA TYR A 167 -5.27 -14.76 11.31
C TYR A 167 -6.57 -15.57 11.21
N LEU A 168 -6.82 -16.23 10.07
CA LEU A 168 -8.00 -17.08 9.88
C LEU A 168 -8.01 -18.29 10.82
N GLY A 169 -6.84 -18.84 11.10
CA GLY A 169 -6.68 -19.92 12.06
C GLY A 169 -6.44 -19.49 13.50
N GLN A 170 -6.51 -18.17 13.79
CA GLN A 170 -6.32 -17.58 15.12
C GLN A 170 -4.99 -17.90 15.82
N SER A 171 -3.99 -18.34 15.07
CA SER A 171 -2.60 -18.42 15.57
C SER A 171 -2.00 -17.04 15.83
N GLN A 172 -2.52 -16.01 15.15
CA GLN A 172 -2.23 -14.60 15.41
C GLN A 172 -3.54 -13.82 15.64
N LYS A 173 -3.50 -12.83 16.54
CA LYS A 173 -4.62 -11.91 16.76
C LYS A 173 -4.68 -10.90 15.64
N ILE A 174 -5.88 -10.54 15.18
CA ILE A 174 -6.05 -9.57 14.09
C ILE A 174 -5.46 -8.19 14.42
N PHE A 175 -5.44 -7.81 15.70
CA PHE A 175 -4.91 -6.52 16.17
C PHE A 175 -3.38 -6.44 16.06
N SER A 176 -2.69 -7.56 15.89
CA SER A 176 -1.24 -7.59 15.59
C SER A 176 -0.93 -7.31 14.11
N ALA A 177 -1.94 -7.37 13.24
CA ALA A 177 -1.77 -7.02 11.84
C ALA A 177 -1.62 -5.50 11.66
N SER A 178 -0.79 -5.11 10.70
CA SER A 178 -0.61 -3.70 10.35
C SER A 178 -1.93 -3.05 9.93
N VAL A 179 -2.03 -1.73 10.08
CA VAL A 179 -3.19 -0.96 9.64
C VAL A 179 -3.45 -1.16 8.14
N ALA A 180 -2.40 -1.16 7.31
CA ALA A 180 -2.52 -1.47 5.88
C ALA A 180 -3.11 -2.86 5.63
N ALA A 181 -2.65 -3.88 6.36
CA ALA A 181 -3.18 -5.23 6.22
C ALA A 181 -4.69 -5.27 6.57
N ARG A 182 -5.07 -4.71 7.72
CA ARG A 182 -6.47 -4.65 8.15
C ARG A 182 -7.38 -3.91 7.17
N LEU A 183 -6.92 -2.78 6.62
CA LEU A 183 -7.66 -2.03 5.59
C LEU A 183 -7.77 -2.83 4.27
N SER A 184 -6.71 -3.55 3.89
CA SER A 184 -6.71 -4.39 2.68
C SER A 184 -7.73 -5.53 2.72
N TRP A 185 -8.08 -6.04 3.91
CA TRP A 185 -9.11 -7.08 4.06
C TRP A 185 -10.52 -6.61 3.67
N ALA A 186 -10.71 -5.28 3.59
CA ALA A 186 -11.93 -4.63 3.14
C ALA A 186 -11.88 -4.16 1.68
N ALA A 187 -10.73 -4.25 1.01
CA ALA A 187 -10.50 -3.65 -0.31
C ALA A 187 -11.46 -4.14 -1.40
N LYS A 188 -11.87 -5.42 -1.33
CA LYS A 188 -12.79 -6.06 -2.31
C LYS A 188 -14.22 -6.18 -1.79
N ARG A 189 -14.56 -5.50 -0.69
CA ARG A 189 -15.88 -5.57 -0.06
C ARG A 189 -16.72 -4.36 -0.43
N GLU A 190 -18.03 -4.56 -0.38
CA GLU A 190 -19.05 -3.60 -0.79
C GLU A 190 -20.10 -3.43 0.31
N THR A 191 -20.56 -2.19 0.47
CA THR A 191 -21.63 -1.81 1.40
C THR A 191 -22.78 -1.14 0.66
N THR A 192 -23.97 -1.16 1.25
CA THR A 192 -25.16 -0.54 0.62
C THR A 192 -25.16 0.97 0.85
N ARG A 193 -24.88 1.40 2.09
CA ARG A 193 -24.61 2.81 2.39
C ARG A 193 -23.12 3.05 2.29
N VAL A 194 -22.72 4.22 1.81
CA VAL A 194 -21.31 4.57 1.60
C VAL A 194 -20.58 4.63 2.95
N GLU A 195 -21.25 5.15 3.98
CA GLU A 195 -20.71 5.30 5.33
C GLU A 195 -20.44 3.95 6.02
N ASP A 196 -21.23 2.93 5.71
CA ASP A 196 -21.07 1.59 6.27
C ASP A 196 -19.71 0.98 5.93
N MET A 197 -19.02 1.46 4.88
CA MET A 197 -17.66 1.04 4.57
C MET A 197 -16.67 1.41 5.70
N ALA A 198 -16.93 2.50 6.41
CA ALA A 198 -16.18 2.86 7.60
C ALA A 198 -16.71 2.13 8.84
N TYR A 199 -18.04 2.09 8.99
CA TYR A 199 -18.65 1.55 10.22
C TYR A 199 -18.45 0.05 10.38
N CYS A 200 -18.38 -0.72 9.30
CA CYS A 200 -18.08 -2.16 9.36
C CYS A 200 -16.65 -2.49 9.77
N LEU A 201 -15.76 -1.49 9.89
CA LEU A 201 -14.36 -1.64 10.28
C LEU A 201 -14.09 -1.19 11.72
N LEU A 202 -15.08 -0.62 12.42
CA LEU A 202 -14.90 -0.08 13.78
C LEU A 202 -14.27 -1.11 14.73
N GLY A 203 -14.84 -2.32 14.80
CA GLY A 203 -14.30 -3.37 15.66
C GLY A 203 -13.00 -4.00 15.16
N ILE A 204 -12.72 -3.96 13.86
CA ILE A 204 -11.42 -4.41 13.31
C ILE A 204 -10.28 -3.50 13.81
N PHE A 205 -10.60 -2.22 14.07
CA PHE A 205 -9.66 -1.23 14.56
C PHE A 205 -9.80 -0.91 16.05
N ASP A 206 -10.76 -1.51 16.76
CA ASP A 206 -11.11 -1.20 18.15
C ASP A 206 -11.40 0.31 18.35
N ILE A 207 -12.27 0.86 17.49
CA ILE A 207 -12.60 2.28 17.46
C ILE A 207 -14.10 2.48 17.65
N HIS A 208 -14.45 3.54 18.39
CA HIS A 208 -15.82 4.02 18.53
C HIS A 208 -16.00 5.33 17.76
N LEU A 209 -17.07 5.44 16.96
CA LEU A 209 -17.38 6.67 16.22
C LEU A 209 -18.88 7.00 16.25
N PRO A 210 -19.25 8.28 16.35
CA PRO A 210 -20.63 8.72 16.11
C PRO A 210 -21.06 8.39 14.67
N LEU A 211 -22.23 7.75 14.52
CA LEU A 211 -22.78 7.40 13.23
C LEU A 211 -23.54 8.58 12.61
N ILE A 212 -23.03 9.11 11.51
CA ILE A 212 -23.64 10.21 10.77
C ILE A 212 -23.98 9.73 9.36
N TYR A 213 -25.18 9.16 9.19
CA TYR A 213 -25.67 8.81 7.86
C TYR A 213 -25.98 10.06 7.04
N GLY A 214 -25.45 10.14 5.81
CA GLY A 214 -25.50 11.32 4.95
C GLY A 214 -24.17 12.06 4.83
N GLU A 215 -23.13 11.69 5.60
CA GLU A 215 -21.80 12.28 5.46
C GLU A 215 -20.98 11.73 4.28
N GLY A 216 -21.43 10.61 3.68
CA GLY A 216 -20.80 9.97 2.53
C GLY A 216 -19.42 9.42 2.84
N SER A 217 -18.48 9.56 1.90
CA SER A 217 -17.11 9.04 2.04
C SER A 217 -16.29 9.70 3.17
N LYS A 218 -16.79 10.79 3.76
CA LYS A 218 -16.16 11.42 4.93
C LYS A 218 -16.12 10.50 6.15
N ALA A 219 -17.03 9.54 6.26
CA ALA A 219 -17.01 8.54 7.31
C ALA A 219 -15.69 7.75 7.31
N PHE A 220 -15.16 7.39 6.13
CA PHE A 220 -13.90 6.66 6.01
C PHE A 220 -12.67 7.54 6.31
N LEU A 221 -12.75 8.84 6.04
CA LEU A 221 -11.72 9.79 6.47
C LEU A 221 -11.71 9.93 7.99
N ARG A 222 -12.88 10.02 8.64
CA ARG A 222 -12.99 10.06 10.10
C ARG A 222 -12.46 8.80 10.75
N LEU A 223 -12.73 7.63 10.17
CA LEU A 223 -12.14 6.37 10.62
C LEU A 223 -10.61 6.44 10.61
N GLN A 224 -10.00 6.87 9.50
CA GLN A 224 -8.54 7.00 9.43
C GLN A 224 -7.98 8.04 10.40
N GLU A 225 -8.66 9.17 10.61
CA GLU A 225 -8.28 10.15 11.62
C GLU A 225 -8.29 9.55 13.03
N GLU A 226 -9.27 8.70 13.35
CA GLU A 226 -9.37 8.04 14.65
C GLU A 226 -8.34 6.90 14.81
N ILE A 227 -8.03 6.17 13.72
CA ILE A 227 -6.91 5.20 13.72
C ILE A 227 -5.60 5.92 14.05
N ILE A 228 -5.33 7.07 13.43
CA ILE A 228 -4.09 7.85 13.64
C ILE A 228 -3.96 8.37 15.08
N LYS A 229 -5.09 8.66 15.76
CA LYS A 229 -5.05 9.08 17.16
C LYS A 229 -4.70 7.95 18.12
N ASN A 230 -5.02 6.70 17.76
CA ASN A 230 -4.89 5.53 18.62
C ASN A 230 -3.75 4.58 18.19
N SER A 231 -3.04 4.88 17.09
CA SER A 231 -1.97 4.04 16.54
C SER A 231 -0.86 4.88 15.91
N ASP A 232 0.40 4.47 16.14
CA ASP A 232 1.56 5.05 15.48
C ASP A 232 1.99 4.30 14.20
N ASP A 233 1.23 3.28 13.80
CA ASP A 233 1.47 2.46 12.62
C ASP A 233 1.34 3.27 11.32
N GLN A 234 2.50 3.62 10.75
CA GLN A 234 2.62 4.43 9.54
C GLN A 234 2.22 3.67 8.26
N THR A 235 1.91 2.38 8.33
CA THR A 235 1.41 1.62 7.17
C THR A 235 0.06 2.15 6.67
N ILE A 236 -0.68 2.90 7.49
CA ILE A 236 -1.90 3.61 7.06
C ILE A 236 -1.68 4.51 5.84
N PHE A 237 -0.46 5.02 5.64
CA PHE A 237 -0.12 5.88 4.51
C PHE A 237 0.31 5.10 3.25
N CYS A 238 0.48 3.78 3.34
CA CYS A 238 0.98 2.92 2.27
C CYS A 238 -0.11 2.41 1.31
N TRP A 239 -1.13 3.21 1.04
CA TRP A 239 -2.12 2.94 -0.01
C TRP A 239 -1.61 3.33 -1.40
N THR A 240 -2.28 2.88 -2.45
CA THR A 240 -1.90 3.11 -3.86
C THR A 240 -2.78 4.14 -4.56
N TRP A 241 -2.16 5.07 -5.28
CA TRP A 241 -2.84 6.00 -6.16
C TRP A 241 -3.19 5.38 -7.51
N GLU A 242 -4.27 4.59 -7.56
CA GLU A 242 -4.83 4.08 -8.82
C GLU A 242 -5.85 5.10 -9.39
N ALA A 243 -5.65 5.54 -10.63
CA ALA A 243 -6.46 6.61 -11.24
C ALA A 243 -7.96 6.32 -11.27
N ASP A 244 -8.33 5.05 -11.42
CA ASP A 244 -9.73 4.61 -11.48
C ASP A 244 -10.39 4.53 -10.09
N MET A 245 -9.59 4.56 -9.01
CA MET A 245 -10.07 4.42 -7.63
C MET A 245 -9.94 5.70 -6.80
N VAL A 246 -9.08 6.64 -7.22
CA VAL A 246 -8.85 7.89 -6.50
C VAL A 246 -9.59 9.05 -7.17
N PRO A 247 -10.45 9.80 -6.45
CA PRO A 247 -11.17 10.94 -7.02
C PRO A 247 -10.24 11.97 -7.68
N HIS A 248 -10.69 12.59 -8.78
CA HIS A 248 -9.95 13.69 -9.39
C HIS A 248 -9.72 14.83 -8.39
N GLY A 249 -8.50 15.36 -8.36
CA GLY A 249 -8.15 16.44 -7.43
C GLY A 249 -8.02 15.99 -5.97
N TRP A 250 -7.87 14.68 -5.70
CA TRP A 250 -7.47 14.22 -4.37
C TRP A 250 -6.12 14.84 -3.99
N LEU A 251 -6.04 15.47 -2.82
CA LEU A 251 -4.81 16.08 -2.29
C LEU A 251 -4.49 15.55 -0.88
N SER A 252 -5.35 14.70 -0.34
CA SER A 252 -5.22 14.17 1.01
C SER A 252 -4.14 13.09 1.08
N LEU A 253 -3.40 13.09 2.19
CA LEU A 253 -2.55 12.00 2.63
C LEU A 253 -3.37 10.72 2.92
N LEU A 254 -4.61 10.87 3.38
CA LEU A 254 -5.50 9.76 3.74
C LEU A 254 -6.11 9.15 2.48
N ALA A 255 -6.37 7.85 2.55
CA ALA A 255 -6.96 7.10 1.46
C ALA A 255 -8.43 7.49 1.24
N PRO A 256 -8.92 7.49 -0.01
CA PRO A 256 -10.34 7.75 -0.28
C PRO A 256 -11.25 6.56 0.06
N SER A 257 -10.72 5.34 0.08
CA SER A 257 -11.45 4.10 0.35
C SER A 257 -10.48 2.97 0.74
N PRO A 258 -10.94 1.82 1.28
CA PRO A 258 -10.06 0.67 1.50
C PRO A 258 -9.61 0.00 0.20
N ALA A 259 -10.26 0.24 -0.95
CA ALA A 259 -9.96 -0.41 -2.23
C ALA A 259 -8.54 -0.12 -2.75
N VAL A 260 -7.93 0.99 -2.29
CA VAL A 260 -6.55 1.38 -2.68
C VAL A 260 -5.46 0.68 -1.85
N PHE A 261 -5.82 -0.16 -0.87
CA PHE A 261 -4.84 -0.93 -0.10
C PHE A 261 -4.60 -2.30 -0.76
N ASP A 262 -3.34 -2.58 -1.04
CA ASP A 262 -2.89 -3.89 -1.56
C ASP A 262 -2.60 -4.84 -0.38
N SER A 263 -2.90 -6.12 -0.53
CA SER A 263 -2.97 -7.10 0.56
C SER A 263 -1.68 -7.22 1.36
N GLY A 264 -1.65 -6.71 2.59
CA GLY A 264 -0.66 -7.06 3.64
C GLY A 264 0.81 -6.78 3.35
N LYS A 265 1.15 -6.09 2.25
CA LYS A 265 2.54 -5.93 1.80
C LYS A 265 3.41 -5.05 2.70
N PHE A 266 2.81 -4.30 3.61
CA PHE A 266 3.50 -3.32 4.41
C PHE A 266 3.35 -3.64 5.89
N VAL A 267 4.48 -3.67 6.59
CA VAL A 267 4.54 -3.88 8.04
C VAL A 267 5.40 -2.80 8.69
N PRO A 268 5.11 -2.42 9.95
CA PRO A 268 5.99 -1.55 10.71
C PRO A 268 7.42 -2.08 10.73
N ALA A 269 8.40 -1.20 10.61
CA ALA A 269 9.79 -1.65 10.61
C ALA A 269 10.22 -2.13 12.01
N PRO A 270 11.06 -3.18 12.11
CA PRO A 270 11.58 -3.64 13.40
C PRO A 270 12.61 -2.65 13.96
N GLY A 271 12.41 -2.15 15.18
CA GLY A 271 13.36 -1.28 15.88
C GLY A 271 12.72 -0.30 16.85
N ASN A 272 13.54 0.42 17.63
CA ASN A 272 13.07 1.34 18.67
C ASN A 272 12.39 2.56 18.02
N HIS A 273 11.06 2.53 17.96
CA HIS A 273 10.20 3.60 17.45
C HIS A 273 10.37 4.84 18.34
N SER A 274 11.30 5.72 17.98
CA SER A 274 11.26 7.11 18.46
C SER A 274 10.17 7.85 17.66
N SER A 275 8.94 7.33 17.65
CA SER A 275 7.80 7.98 17.00
C SER A 275 7.42 9.17 17.87
N ALA A 276 7.76 10.38 17.40
CA ALA A 276 7.17 11.57 17.98
C ALA A 276 5.64 11.47 17.77
N PRO A 277 4.82 11.81 18.78
CA PRO A 277 3.38 11.67 18.67
C PRO A 277 2.83 12.46 17.47
N TYR A 278 1.82 11.89 16.83
CA TYR A 278 1.13 12.52 15.72
C TYR A 278 0.01 13.42 16.23
N GLN A 279 -0.34 14.46 15.48
CA GLN A 279 -1.48 15.31 15.84
C GLN A 279 -2.27 15.69 14.60
N ILE A 280 -3.59 15.46 14.63
CA ILE A 280 -4.50 16.06 13.65
C ILE A 280 -4.75 17.51 14.06
N THR A 281 -4.42 18.44 13.16
CA THR A 281 -4.58 19.89 13.33
C THR A 281 -5.63 20.43 12.35
N ASN A 282 -5.93 21.73 12.44
CA ASN A 282 -6.80 22.42 11.47
C ASN A 282 -6.20 22.46 10.04
N VAL A 283 -4.89 22.28 9.88
CA VAL A 283 -4.23 22.16 8.56
C VAL A 283 -4.27 20.71 8.06
N GLY A 284 -4.09 19.74 8.96
CA GLY A 284 -3.96 18.33 8.65
C GLY A 284 -3.07 17.61 9.65
N LEU A 285 -2.42 16.53 9.24
CA LEU A 285 -1.53 15.75 10.08
C LEU A 285 -0.21 16.49 10.32
N ARG A 286 0.09 16.76 11.59
CA ARG A 286 1.43 17.11 12.04
C ARG A 286 2.17 15.82 12.42
N ILE A 287 3.26 15.53 11.72
CA ILE A 287 4.09 14.34 11.96
C ILE A 287 5.57 14.66 11.79
N ARG A 288 6.42 14.11 12.66
CA ARG A 288 7.88 14.29 12.56
C ARG A 288 8.49 13.09 11.86
N LEU A 289 8.97 13.27 10.63
CA LEU A 289 9.52 12.18 9.81
C LEU A 289 10.92 12.52 9.28
N PRO A 290 11.79 11.51 9.13
CA PRO A 290 12.93 11.64 8.24
C PRO A 290 12.44 11.94 6.83
N VAL A 291 13.15 12.84 6.14
CA VAL A 291 12.83 13.21 4.78
C VAL A 291 14.05 13.05 3.89
N VAL A 292 13.77 12.74 2.63
CA VAL A 292 14.72 12.92 1.56
C VAL A 292 14.28 14.12 0.76
N VAL A 293 15.16 15.12 0.67
CA VAL A 293 14.81 16.33 -0.05
C VAL A 293 15.32 16.27 -1.48
N ALA A 294 14.41 16.55 -2.38
CA ALA A 294 14.58 16.67 -3.81
C ALA A 294 14.36 18.15 -4.19
N VAL A 295 14.88 18.56 -5.35
CA VAL A 295 14.89 19.97 -5.83
C VAL A 295 13.50 20.61 -5.82
N HIS A 296 12.46 19.85 -6.19
CA HIS A 296 11.07 20.35 -6.19
C HIS A 296 10.09 19.47 -5.39
N THR A 297 10.60 18.46 -4.67
CA THR A 297 9.77 17.48 -3.96
C THR A 297 10.42 17.13 -2.63
N VAL A 298 9.62 16.85 -1.61
CA VAL A 298 10.11 16.27 -0.36
C VAL A 298 9.53 14.87 -0.25
N CYS A 299 10.36 13.86 -0.06
CA CYS A 299 9.88 12.50 0.12
C CYS A 299 9.96 12.15 1.61
N ALA A 300 8.80 11.89 2.23
CA ALA A 300 8.71 11.48 3.62
C ALA A 300 9.07 10.00 3.75
N VAL A 301 10.02 9.67 4.62
CA VAL A 301 10.43 8.29 4.89
C VAL A 301 9.60 7.77 6.06
N LEU A 302 8.83 6.73 5.80
CA LEU A 302 7.99 6.07 6.78
C LEU A 302 8.79 4.98 7.50
N ASP A 303 8.47 4.72 8.75
CA ASP A 303 9.00 3.59 9.51
C ASP A 303 8.27 2.29 9.14
N VAL A 304 8.29 1.98 7.85
CA VAL A 304 7.56 0.86 7.22
C VAL A 304 8.53 0.11 6.31
N VAL A 305 8.41 -1.21 6.29
CA VAL A 305 9.08 -2.09 5.32
C VAL A 305 8.05 -2.81 4.47
N SER A 306 8.43 -3.17 3.25
CA SER A 306 7.62 -4.05 2.41
C SER A 306 8.00 -5.50 2.66
N THR A 307 7.02 -6.40 2.73
CA THR A 307 7.25 -7.85 2.83
C THR A 307 7.85 -8.43 1.55
N ASP A 308 7.68 -7.72 0.43
CA ASP A 308 8.26 -8.05 -0.88
C ASP A 308 9.66 -7.42 -1.06
N ASP A 309 10.15 -6.67 -0.06
CA ASP A 309 11.49 -6.09 -0.06
C ASP A 309 12.53 -7.15 0.35
N THR A 310 13.42 -7.47 -0.57
CA THR A 310 14.48 -8.47 -0.38
C THR A 310 15.76 -7.90 0.26
N ASP A 311 15.74 -6.67 0.82
CA ASP A 311 16.91 -6.08 1.47
C ASP A 311 17.35 -6.91 2.69
N PRO A 312 18.49 -7.62 2.61
CA PRO A 312 18.92 -8.54 3.67
C PRO A 312 19.25 -7.81 4.97
N ASP A 313 19.62 -6.54 4.89
CA ASP A 313 20.00 -5.73 6.04
C ASP A 313 18.82 -4.92 6.63
N LYS A 314 17.62 -5.00 6.02
CA LYS A 314 16.43 -4.20 6.38
C LYS A 314 16.72 -2.70 6.52
N ARG A 315 17.64 -2.18 5.70
CA ARG A 315 18.05 -0.77 5.71
C ARG A 315 17.15 0.11 4.85
N ARG A 316 16.33 -0.48 3.97
CA ARG A 316 15.29 0.19 3.21
C ARG A 316 14.03 0.44 4.03
N ARG A 317 13.40 1.57 3.74
CA ARG A 317 12.15 2.05 4.35
C ARG A 317 11.23 2.54 3.24
N MET A 318 9.93 2.50 3.45
CA MET A 318 8.98 2.99 2.46
C MET A 318 8.93 4.52 2.47
N CYS A 319 8.80 5.12 1.29
CA CYS A 319 8.84 6.55 1.12
C CYS A 319 7.63 7.07 0.34
N LEU A 320 7.12 8.25 0.72
CA LEU A 320 5.99 8.91 0.08
C LEU A 320 6.41 10.27 -0.49
N PRO A 321 6.09 10.56 -1.77
CA PRO A 321 6.37 11.85 -2.39
C PRO A 321 5.38 12.91 -1.89
N LEU A 322 5.90 14.05 -1.44
CA LEU A 322 5.14 15.21 -1.00
C LEU A 322 5.55 16.45 -1.81
N LEU A 323 4.56 17.23 -2.21
CA LEU A 323 4.77 18.58 -2.71
C LEU A 323 4.55 19.56 -1.55
N VAL A 324 5.40 20.59 -1.47
CA VAL A 324 5.33 21.63 -0.45
C VAL A 324 4.89 22.95 -1.08
N GLU A 325 3.93 23.62 -0.43
CA GLU A 325 3.48 24.96 -0.79
C GLU A 325 3.15 25.71 0.51
N ASN A 326 3.81 26.84 0.76
CA ASN A 326 3.64 27.63 2.00
C ASN A 326 3.78 26.80 3.30
N ASN A 327 4.77 25.90 3.37
CA ASN A 327 5.01 24.97 4.48
C ASN A 327 3.89 23.92 4.74
N VAL A 328 2.91 23.82 3.85
CA VAL A 328 1.89 22.77 3.86
C VAL A 328 2.24 21.73 2.80
N TYR A 329 2.23 20.47 3.22
CA TYR A 329 2.58 19.33 2.38
C TYR A 329 1.33 18.64 1.86
N ARG A 330 1.40 18.14 0.63
CA ARG A 330 0.35 17.30 0.05
C ARG A 330 0.94 16.08 -0.63
N ARG A 331 0.25 14.94 -0.51
CA ARG A 331 0.64 13.71 -1.19
C ARG A 331 0.56 13.92 -2.70
N VAL A 332 1.61 13.52 -3.41
CA VAL A 332 1.62 13.54 -4.86
C VAL A 332 1.08 12.21 -5.38
N ALA A 333 0.32 12.26 -6.47
CA ALA A 333 -0.24 11.08 -7.12
C ALA A 333 0.81 10.11 -7.68
N LEU A 334 2.06 10.56 -7.80
CA LEU A 334 3.13 9.88 -8.50
C LEU A 334 4.44 10.00 -7.73
N PRO A 335 5.11 8.86 -7.44
CA PRO A 335 4.68 7.49 -7.70
C PRO A 335 3.40 7.16 -6.93
N GLY A 336 2.52 6.36 -7.54
CA GLY A 336 1.23 6.04 -6.94
C GLY A 336 1.37 5.17 -5.68
N ARG A 337 2.45 4.40 -5.57
CA ARG A 337 2.75 3.55 -4.42
C ARG A 337 3.91 4.13 -3.62
N ALA A 338 3.93 3.83 -2.32
CA ALA A 338 5.13 4.02 -1.53
C ALA A 338 6.26 3.14 -2.11
N PHE A 339 7.47 3.67 -2.13
CA PHE A 339 8.63 3.01 -2.74
C PHE A 339 9.77 2.87 -1.74
N PRO A 340 10.59 1.82 -1.85
CA PRO A 340 11.71 1.61 -0.94
C PRO A 340 12.80 2.68 -1.13
N ILE A 341 13.34 3.15 -0.02
CA ILE A 341 14.47 4.08 0.03
C ILE A 341 15.43 3.65 1.13
N HIS A 342 16.72 3.60 0.83
CA HIS A 342 17.71 3.22 1.82
C HIS A 342 17.94 4.32 2.87
N SER A 343 18.09 3.96 4.14
CA SER A 343 18.28 4.88 5.28
C SER A 343 19.38 5.94 5.10
N ALA A 344 20.49 5.59 4.42
CA ALA A 344 21.56 6.55 4.07
C ALA A 344 21.12 7.70 3.14
N MET A 345 19.89 7.68 2.62
CA MET A 345 19.28 8.74 1.84
C MET A 345 18.69 9.87 2.65
N ILE A 346 18.37 9.59 3.92
CA ILE A 346 17.74 10.54 4.82
C ILE A 346 18.63 11.79 4.90
N SER A 347 18.06 12.91 4.47
CA SER A 347 18.74 14.20 4.48
C SER A 347 18.67 14.81 5.87
N GLU A 348 17.47 14.82 6.45
CA GLU A 348 17.19 15.43 7.74
C GLU A 348 15.85 14.91 8.30
N VAL A 349 15.47 15.37 9.49
CA VAL A 349 14.17 15.06 10.11
C VAL A 349 13.36 16.35 10.27
N ARG A 350 12.17 16.40 9.67
CA ARG A 350 11.31 17.59 9.65
C ARG A 350 9.99 17.34 10.38
N ASN A 351 9.44 18.40 10.96
CA ASN A 351 8.03 18.45 11.32
C ASN A 351 7.23 18.78 10.06
N LEU A 352 6.43 17.83 9.58
CA LEU A 352 5.62 17.96 8.38
C LEU A 352 4.18 18.28 8.77
N TYR A 353 3.56 19.22 8.06
CA TYR A 353 2.13 19.53 8.16
C TYR A 353 1.48 19.08 6.84
N ILE A 354 0.88 17.89 6.84
CA ILE A 354 0.39 17.23 5.62
C ILE A 354 -1.14 17.29 5.57
N LEU A 355 -1.71 17.72 4.44
CA LEU A 355 -3.16 17.79 4.24
C LEU A 355 -3.80 16.39 4.41
N CYS A 356 -4.84 16.30 5.25
CA CYS A 356 -5.65 15.08 5.42
C CYS A 356 -7.04 15.18 4.78
N LYS A 357 -7.37 16.34 4.20
CA LYS A 357 -8.65 16.63 3.55
C LYS A 357 -8.39 17.47 2.32
N THR A 358 -9.10 17.19 1.23
CA THR A 358 -9.09 18.05 0.05
C THR A 358 -9.90 19.32 0.35
N PRO A 359 -9.34 20.52 0.23
CA PRO A 359 -10.09 21.77 0.37
C PRO A 359 -11.26 21.84 -0.63
N ARG A 360 -12.36 22.50 -0.25
CA ARG A 360 -13.52 22.67 -1.15
C ARG A 360 -13.22 23.60 -2.32
N ASP A 361 -12.34 24.58 -2.12
CA ASP A 361 -11.86 25.46 -3.16
C ASP A 361 -10.46 25.01 -3.60
N THR A 362 -10.38 24.46 -4.81
CA THR A 362 -9.13 24.03 -5.44
C THR A 362 -8.75 24.93 -6.61
N SER A 363 -9.43 26.07 -6.81
CA SER A 363 -9.27 26.93 -7.99
C SER A 363 -7.85 27.51 -8.17
N GLY A 364 -7.10 27.66 -7.07
CA GLY A 364 -5.68 28.07 -7.07
C GLY A 364 -4.67 26.91 -6.96
N ILE A 365 -5.13 25.67 -6.77
CA ILE A 365 -4.23 24.53 -6.53
C ILE A 365 -3.89 23.88 -7.86
N SER A 366 -2.60 23.94 -8.25
CA SER A 366 -2.09 23.18 -9.39
C SER A 366 -2.15 21.68 -9.09
N ILE A 367 -3.24 21.05 -9.53
CA ILE A 367 -3.38 19.60 -9.54
C ILE A 367 -2.55 19.10 -10.71
N LEU A 368 -1.40 18.50 -10.41
CA LEU A 368 -0.66 17.78 -11.44
C LEU A 368 -1.56 16.63 -11.92
N PRO A 369 -1.94 16.60 -13.22
CA PRO A 369 -2.81 15.56 -13.70
C PRO A 369 -2.13 14.22 -13.46
N TYR A 370 -2.82 13.19 -12.96
CA TYR A 370 -2.32 11.84 -13.08
C TYR A 370 -2.19 11.54 -14.58
N ARG A 371 -0.95 11.40 -15.08
CA ARG A 371 -0.71 10.84 -16.41
C ARG A 371 0.26 9.68 -16.23
N PRO A 372 -0.09 8.48 -16.72
CA PRO A 372 0.72 7.28 -16.57
C PRO A 372 1.98 7.26 -17.47
N ARG A 373 2.33 8.39 -18.09
CA ARG A 373 3.40 8.50 -19.09
C ARG A 373 4.31 9.69 -18.76
N PHE A 374 5.59 9.41 -18.63
CA PHE A 374 6.69 10.38 -18.64
C PHE A 374 7.06 10.77 -20.07
N GLU A 375 7.73 11.91 -20.26
CA GLU A 375 8.24 12.35 -21.57
C GLU A 375 9.70 11.90 -21.79
N TYR A 376 10.49 11.86 -20.71
CA TYR A 376 11.90 11.49 -20.69
C TYR A 376 12.16 10.50 -19.54
N GLY A 377 13.16 9.61 -19.63
CA GLY A 377 13.51 8.74 -18.51
C GLY A 377 14.84 8.01 -18.64
N PHE A 378 15.30 7.43 -17.53
CA PHE A 378 16.45 6.54 -17.46
C PHE A 378 15.98 5.11 -17.22
N HIS A 379 16.39 4.18 -18.07
CA HIS A 379 16.30 2.76 -17.80
C HIS A 379 17.60 2.31 -17.16
N ILE A 380 17.56 1.93 -15.89
CA ILE A 380 18.79 1.63 -15.15
C ILE A 380 18.98 0.11 -15.15
N THR A 381 20.05 -0.33 -15.80
CA THR A 381 20.44 -1.74 -15.81
C THR A 381 21.81 -1.82 -15.18
N VAL A 382 21.89 -2.42 -13.99
CA VAL A 382 23.17 -2.60 -13.31
C VAL A 382 23.61 -4.04 -13.46
N ARG A 383 24.63 -4.26 -14.30
CA ARG A 383 25.34 -5.53 -14.43
C ARG A 383 26.67 -5.43 -13.70
N VAL A 384 27.03 -6.45 -12.93
CA VAL A 384 28.35 -6.55 -12.30
C VAL A 384 29.12 -7.67 -12.97
N SER A 385 30.28 -7.37 -13.57
CA SER A 385 31.13 -8.32 -14.29
C SER A 385 32.28 -8.84 -13.41
N GLY A 386 32.70 -10.10 -13.62
CA GLY A 386 33.83 -10.74 -12.92
C GLY A 386 33.49 -11.74 -11.81
N PHE A 387 32.28 -12.31 -11.82
CA PHE A 387 31.78 -13.20 -10.76
C PHE A 387 32.06 -14.68 -11.01
N GLU A 388 33.01 -15.26 -10.26
CA GLU A 388 33.08 -16.69 -9.95
C GLU A 388 32.83 -16.85 -8.44
N GLY A 389 31.59 -16.74 -7.96
CA GLY A 389 31.30 -16.90 -6.52
C GLY A 389 29.95 -16.37 -6.04
N ASN A 390 29.55 -16.83 -4.84
CA ASN A 390 28.20 -16.76 -4.26
C ASN A 390 27.88 -15.45 -3.48
N ASP A 391 28.48 -14.31 -3.79
CA ASP A 391 28.32 -13.07 -3.00
C ASP A 391 27.36 -12.03 -3.62
N PRO A 392 26.24 -11.67 -2.95
CA PRO A 392 25.63 -10.34 -3.09
C PRO A 392 25.45 -9.65 -1.70
N PRO A 393 25.36 -8.30 -1.60
CA PRO A 393 24.45 -7.53 -2.43
C PRO A 393 24.97 -6.16 -2.92
N LEU A 394 24.98 -6.02 -4.24
CA LEU A 394 24.80 -4.72 -4.86
C LEU A 394 23.37 -4.24 -4.52
N SER A 395 23.22 -3.05 -3.91
CA SER A 395 21.90 -2.39 -3.81
C SER A 395 21.88 -1.12 -4.64
N VAL A 396 20.78 -0.89 -5.33
CA VAL A 396 20.58 0.29 -6.18
C VAL A 396 19.38 1.05 -5.65
N ASP A 397 19.60 2.31 -5.28
CA ASP A 397 18.59 3.21 -4.74
C ASP A 397 18.55 4.48 -5.61
N CYS A 398 17.36 4.91 -6.03
CA CYS A 398 17.20 6.11 -6.86
C CYS A 398 16.58 7.25 -6.05
N LEU A 399 17.21 8.42 -6.02
CA LEU A 399 16.56 9.67 -5.59
C LEU A 399 16.19 10.51 -6.78
N VAL A 400 14.90 10.81 -6.94
CA VAL A 400 14.44 11.62 -8.06
C VAL A 400 14.07 13.04 -7.58
N PRO A 401 14.90 14.05 -7.92
CA PRO A 401 14.63 15.47 -7.75
C PRO A 401 13.33 16.02 -8.36
N GLN A 402 12.75 15.35 -9.36
CA GLN A 402 11.51 15.78 -10.01
C GLN A 402 10.64 14.56 -10.40
N TYR A 403 9.42 14.52 -9.84
CA TYR A 403 8.30 13.62 -10.15
C TYR A 403 8.65 12.19 -10.63
N PRO A 404 8.81 11.22 -9.71
CA PRO A 404 9.08 9.84 -10.11
C PRO A 404 7.85 9.24 -10.83
N GLN A 405 8.05 8.72 -12.03
CA GLN A 405 7.10 7.84 -12.71
C GLN A 405 7.76 6.51 -13.03
N SER A 406 7.62 5.53 -12.12
CA SER A 406 8.09 4.16 -12.35
C SER A 406 7.16 3.11 -11.74
N PRO A 407 6.91 2.00 -12.45
CA PRO A 407 6.66 0.71 -11.81
C PRO A 407 8.00 0.15 -11.31
N PHE A 408 8.28 0.25 -10.02
CA PHE A 408 9.37 -0.53 -9.43
C PHE A 408 8.99 -2.01 -9.55
N SER A 409 9.63 -2.74 -10.47
CA SER A 409 9.47 -4.18 -10.57
C SER A 409 10.33 -4.83 -9.48
N HIS A 410 9.68 -5.41 -8.48
CA HIS A 410 10.29 -6.38 -7.57
C HIS A 410 10.61 -7.64 -8.39
N ILE A 411 11.78 -7.70 -9.03
CA ILE A 411 12.21 -8.91 -9.73
C ILE A 411 13.63 -9.25 -9.30
N SER A 412 13.81 -10.53 -8.99
CA SER A 412 15.05 -11.24 -8.65
C SER A 412 16.07 -11.34 -9.81
N THR A 413 15.99 -10.48 -10.83
CA THR A 413 16.94 -10.39 -11.96
C THR A 413 17.45 -8.94 -12.09
N PRO A 414 18.69 -8.71 -12.58
CA PRO A 414 19.41 -7.45 -12.40
C PRO A 414 18.99 -6.36 -13.42
N VAL A 415 17.69 -6.13 -13.54
CA VAL A 415 17.11 -5.01 -14.29
C VAL A 415 16.48 -4.05 -13.29
N TYR A 416 17.14 -2.92 -13.05
CA TYR A 416 16.80 -2.02 -11.95
C TYR A 416 16.00 -0.81 -12.45
N SER A 417 14.70 -0.98 -12.70
CA SER A 417 13.71 0.12 -12.77
C SER A 417 13.87 1.16 -13.90
N VAL A 418 12.72 1.69 -14.36
CA VAL A 418 12.65 2.83 -15.29
C VAL A 418 12.29 4.08 -14.52
N VAL A 419 13.16 5.10 -14.44
CA VAL A 419 12.85 6.37 -13.77
C VAL A 419 12.49 7.43 -14.81
N GLY A 420 11.21 7.83 -14.86
CA GLY A 420 10.71 8.85 -15.79
C GLY A 420 10.54 10.25 -15.20
N PHE A 421 10.71 11.29 -16.02
CA PHE A 421 10.47 12.72 -15.79
C PHE A 421 9.36 13.26 -16.71
N ARG A 422 8.64 14.30 -16.26
CA ARG A 422 7.52 14.88 -17.02
C ARG A 422 7.60 16.41 -17.10
N GLY A 423 7.22 16.93 -18.27
CA GLY A 423 7.01 18.35 -18.52
C GLY A 423 7.91 18.86 -19.66
N PRO A 424 7.55 20.01 -20.28
CA PRO A 424 8.39 20.60 -21.30
C PRO A 424 9.71 21.03 -20.66
N LEU A 425 10.81 20.41 -21.05
CA LEU A 425 12.17 20.75 -20.61
C LEU A 425 12.64 22.15 -21.10
N LYS A 426 11.73 23.12 -21.31
CA LYS A 426 11.96 24.41 -22.01
C LYS A 426 13.17 25.21 -21.52
N SER A 427 13.63 24.98 -20.29
CA SER A 427 14.88 25.51 -19.73
C SER A 427 15.44 24.75 -18.51
N ASP A 428 14.70 23.80 -17.92
CA ASP A 428 15.07 23.21 -16.63
C ASP A 428 15.85 21.89 -16.77
N ILE A 429 16.95 21.79 -16.01
CA ILE A 429 17.65 20.51 -15.78
C ILE A 429 16.85 19.68 -14.79
N ASN A 430 16.37 18.52 -15.23
CA ASN A 430 15.84 17.45 -14.40
C ASN A 430 17.02 16.61 -13.90
N VAL A 431 17.06 16.35 -12.60
CA VAL A 431 18.15 15.61 -11.97
C VAL A 431 17.59 14.34 -11.34
N LEU A 432 18.40 13.28 -11.34
CA LEU A 432 18.23 11.97 -10.72
C LEU A 432 19.56 11.63 -10.05
N ILE A 433 19.55 11.25 -8.77
CA ILE A 433 20.74 10.76 -8.09
C ILE A 433 20.55 9.27 -7.87
N LEU A 434 21.27 8.47 -8.66
CA LEU A 434 21.40 7.04 -8.50
C LEU A 434 22.45 6.75 -7.45
N ARG A 435 22.14 5.97 -6.41
CA ARG A 435 23.12 5.55 -5.41
C ARG A 435 23.27 4.04 -5.44
N ILE A 436 24.52 3.61 -5.62
CA ILE A 436 24.86 2.21 -5.72
C ILE A 436 25.70 1.84 -4.50
N ARG A 437 25.26 0.82 -3.77
CA ARG A 437 26.07 0.17 -2.73
C ARG A 437 26.67 -1.08 -3.33
N TYR A 438 27.99 -1.21 -3.25
CA TYR A 438 28.71 -2.41 -3.65
C TYR A 438 29.78 -2.71 -2.61
N LYS A 439 29.69 -3.87 -1.96
CA LYS A 439 30.50 -4.19 -0.76
C LYS A 439 30.39 -3.04 0.25
N ASP A 440 31.50 -2.52 0.76
CA ASP A 440 31.53 -1.37 1.70
C ASP A 440 31.49 0.00 1.01
N GLN A 441 31.44 0.05 -0.33
CA GLN A 441 31.46 1.31 -1.08
C GLN A 441 30.03 1.82 -1.34
N LYS A 442 29.84 3.14 -1.18
CA LYS A 442 28.65 3.85 -1.68
C LYS A 442 29.07 4.80 -2.79
N ILE A 443 28.40 4.66 -3.93
CA ILE A 443 28.72 5.35 -5.17
C ILE A 443 27.50 6.19 -5.56
N PRO A 444 27.49 7.49 -5.27
CA PRO A 444 26.49 8.39 -5.83
C PRO A 444 26.81 8.71 -7.27
N ILE A 445 25.82 8.57 -8.13
CA ILE A 445 25.84 8.86 -9.55
C ILE A 445 24.75 9.89 -9.81
N LEU A 446 25.14 11.06 -10.30
CA LEU A 446 24.24 12.05 -10.84
C LEU A 446 23.85 11.64 -12.26
N LEU A 447 22.56 11.63 -12.55
CA LEU A 447 21.98 11.49 -13.87
C LEU A 447 21.11 12.72 -14.09
N SER A 448 21.25 13.42 -15.21
CA SER A 448 20.39 14.57 -15.48
C SER A 448 20.01 14.69 -16.94
N VAL A 449 18.83 15.25 -17.19
CA VAL A 449 18.32 15.57 -18.51
C VAL A 449 17.81 17.01 -18.53
N GLY A 450 18.30 17.83 -19.46
CA GLY A 450 17.83 19.20 -19.70
C GLY A 450 17.60 19.46 -21.19
N MET A 451 17.17 20.65 -21.60
CA MET A 451 17.15 21.01 -23.03
C MET A 451 18.17 22.07 -23.37
N ARG A 452 18.72 21.93 -24.57
CA ARG A 452 19.51 22.96 -25.23
C ARG A 452 19.13 23.02 -26.70
N GLY A 453 18.78 24.22 -27.18
CA GLY A 453 18.40 24.42 -28.59
C GLY A 453 17.22 23.55 -29.07
N GLY A 454 16.30 23.21 -28.17
CA GLY A 454 15.14 22.34 -28.49
C GLY A 454 15.43 20.84 -28.51
N ARG A 455 16.62 20.38 -28.12
CA ARG A 455 16.97 18.95 -28.01
C ARG A 455 17.34 18.56 -26.58
N PRO A 456 17.01 17.34 -26.13
CA PRO A 456 17.38 16.85 -24.82
C PRO A 456 18.90 16.64 -24.74
N THR A 457 19.48 17.03 -23.61
CA THR A 457 20.89 16.88 -23.27
C THR A 457 20.98 16.05 -22.01
N TRP A 458 21.72 14.95 -22.07
CA TRP A 458 21.83 13.99 -20.99
C TRP A 458 23.22 14.07 -20.34
N HIS A 459 23.30 13.76 -19.06
CA HIS A 459 24.55 13.83 -18.32
C HIS A 459 24.58 12.72 -17.27
N CYS A 460 25.73 12.08 -17.12
CA CYS A 460 26.02 11.18 -16.02
C CYS A 460 27.36 11.53 -15.37
N GLU A 461 27.41 11.54 -14.05
CA GLU A 461 28.63 11.87 -13.29
C GLU A 461 28.68 11.08 -11.98
N ILE A 462 29.86 10.63 -11.57
CA ILE A 462 30.06 10.00 -10.26
C ILE A 462 30.43 11.10 -9.28
N LEU A 463 29.60 11.30 -8.26
CA LEU A 463 29.78 12.36 -7.30
C LEU A 463 30.70 11.94 -6.14
N PRO A 464 31.38 12.90 -5.49
CA PRO A 464 32.06 12.66 -4.23
C PRO A 464 31.10 12.21 -3.12
N TYR A 465 31.57 11.35 -2.20
CA TYR A 465 30.76 10.83 -1.08
C TYR A 465 30.14 11.94 -0.22
N SER A 466 30.76 13.11 -0.12
CA SER A 466 30.23 14.26 0.63
C SER A 466 28.88 14.76 0.12
N PHE A 467 28.54 14.54 -1.15
CA PHE A 467 27.26 14.94 -1.73
C PHE A 467 26.07 14.17 -1.14
N LEU A 468 26.33 13.01 -0.53
CA LEU A 468 25.32 12.25 0.20
C LEU A 468 24.76 13.00 1.42
N ALA A 469 25.51 13.98 1.94
CA ALA A 469 25.18 14.76 3.13
C ALA A 469 24.73 16.21 2.82
N TYR A 470 24.49 16.56 1.55
CA TYR A 470 24.10 17.92 1.17
C TYR A 470 22.65 18.24 1.56
N SER A 471 22.41 19.45 2.06
CA SER A 471 21.06 20.01 2.24
C SER A 471 20.44 20.39 0.89
N THR A 472 19.13 20.62 0.88
CA THR A 472 18.39 21.07 -0.31
C THR A 472 18.93 22.36 -0.90
N GLU A 473 19.17 23.37 -0.07
CA GLU A 473 19.66 24.67 -0.54
C GLU A 473 21.06 24.51 -1.15
N ARG A 474 21.87 23.64 -0.55
CA ARG A 474 23.20 23.32 -1.07
C ARG A 474 23.11 22.58 -2.40
N TRP A 475 22.15 21.67 -2.56
CA TRP A 475 21.86 21.00 -3.84
C TRP A 475 21.37 21.97 -4.91
N LEU A 476 20.49 22.91 -4.57
CA LEU A 476 20.01 23.94 -5.50
C LEU A 476 21.16 24.83 -6.00
N VAL A 477 22.00 25.29 -5.07
CA VAL A 477 23.20 26.08 -5.40
C VAL A 477 24.16 25.28 -6.29
N GLU A 478 24.36 23.99 -5.98
CA GLU A 478 25.26 23.15 -6.76
C GLU A 478 24.69 22.82 -8.15
N ILE A 479 23.38 22.62 -8.27
CA ILE A 479 22.69 22.44 -9.54
C ILE A 479 22.76 23.73 -10.37
N ASP A 480 22.62 24.91 -9.75
CA ASP A 480 22.78 26.18 -10.46
C ASP A 480 24.22 26.40 -10.92
N LYS A 481 25.22 25.98 -10.13
CA LYS A 481 26.61 25.93 -10.62
C LYS A 481 26.78 24.95 -11.78
N MET A 482 26.22 23.75 -11.69
CA MET A 482 26.26 22.76 -12.77
C MET A 482 25.54 23.30 -14.02
N ARG A 483 24.43 24.03 -13.88
CA ARG A 483 23.73 24.74 -14.97
C ARG A 483 24.63 25.80 -15.62
N GLN A 484 25.42 26.52 -14.83
CA GLN A 484 26.34 27.55 -15.32
C GLN A 484 27.63 26.98 -15.92
N GLN A 485 28.13 25.86 -15.39
CA GLN A 485 29.36 25.18 -15.84
C GLN A 485 29.13 24.24 -17.03
N SER A 486 27.91 23.74 -17.23
CA SER A 486 27.51 22.90 -18.39
C SER A 486 27.45 23.65 -19.73
N GLN A 487 28.17 24.77 -19.85
CA GLN A 487 28.51 25.37 -21.13
C GLN A 487 29.48 24.48 -21.91
N GLY A 488 29.00 23.43 -22.56
CA GLY A 488 29.81 22.76 -23.58
C GLY A 488 29.35 21.38 -24.02
N HIS A 489 29.31 20.40 -23.11
CA HIS A 489 29.36 18.99 -23.51
C HIS A 489 28.36 18.13 -22.73
N SER A 490 27.60 17.29 -23.47
CA SER A 490 26.87 16.18 -22.86
C SER A 490 27.90 15.15 -22.42
N LEU A 491 27.94 14.86 -21.12
CA LEU A 491 28.86 13.89 -20.54
C LEU A 491 28.14 12.54 -20.44
N TRP A 492 28.33 11.71 -21.47
CA TRP A 492 27.71 10.38 -21.58
C TRP A 492 28.48 9.31 -20.82
N TYR A 493 29.61 9.68 -20.21
CA TYR A 493 30.46 8.77 -19.46
C TYR A 493 31.24 9.53 -18.40
N HIS A 494 31.39 8.94 -17.22
CA HIS A 494 32.23 9.44 -16.14
C HIS A 494 32.88 8.29 -15.38
N LYS A 495 34.14 8.45 -15.00
CA LYS A 495 34.89 7.46 -14.22
C LYS A 495 35.61 8.07 -13.04
N VAL A 496 35.48 7.42 -11.89
CA VAL A 496 36.20 7.75 -10.67
C VAL A 496 36.76 6.45 -10.10
N ARG A 497 38.09 6.36 -10.01
CA ARG A 497 38.80 5.17 -9.51
C ARG A 497 38.42 3.90 -10.29
N ASN A 498 37.82 2.92 -9.61
CA ASN A 498 37.41 1.62 -10.14
C ASN A 498 35.94 1.60 -10.59
N VAL A 499 35.27 2.75 -10.64
CA VAL A 499 33.85 2.86 -11.01
C VAL A 499 33.71 3.70 -12.26
N GLY A 500 32.98 3.17 -13.25
CA GLY A 500 32.56 3.89 -14.46
C GLY A 500 31.04 3.91 -14.58
N VAL A 501 30.48 5.02 -15.04
CA VAL A 501 29.08 5.15 -15.46
C VAL A 501 29.01 5.63 -16.89
N ALA A 502 28.12 5.06 -17.70
CA ALA A 502 27.87 5.49 -19.07
C ALA A 502 26.37 5.51 -19.41
N LEU A 503 26.01 6.34 -20.40
CA LEU A 503 24.69 6.44 -21.01
C LEU A 503 24.73 5.90 -22.44
N ASP A 504 23.71 5.15 -22.82
CA ASP A 504 23.53 4.63 -24.18
C ASP A 504 23.00 5.69 -25.18
N ARG A 505 22.80 5.28 -26.44
CA ARG A 505 22.03 5.99 -27.47
C ARG A 505 20.60 6.28 -27.02
N GLU A 506 20.00 7.27 -27.68
CA GLU A 506 18.66 7.70 -27.35
C GLU A 506 17.72 6.67 -27.91
N ASN A 507 16.96 6.04 -27.03
CA ASN A 507 15.99 5.04 -27.43
C ASN A 507 14.59 5.60 -27.24
N LEU A 508 13.69 5.17 -28.12
CA LEU A 508 12.27 5.34 -27.90
C LEU A 508 11.75 4.01 -27.35
N ASP A 509 11.06 4.06 -26.21
CA ASP A 509 10.38 2.86 -25.73
C ASP A 509 9.13 2.53 -26.57
N ALA A 510 8.48 1.41 -26.27
CA ALA A 510 7.27 0.96 -26.99
C ALA A 510 6.11 1.98 -26.98
N SER A 511 6.18 3.02 -26.14
CA SER A 511 5.20 4.11 -26.07
C SER A 511 5.68 5.41 -26.74
N GLY A 512 6.82 5.39 -27.43
CA GLY A 512 7.40 6.55 -28.12
C GLY A 512 8.06 7.57 -27.19
N ARG A 513 8.49 7.17 -25.99
CA ARG A 513 9.11 8.05 -24.99
C ARG A 513 10.63 7.98 -25.05
N TYR A 514 11.31 9.10 -24.81
CA TYR A 514 12.78 9.15 -24.81
C TYR A 514 13.35 8.48 -23.56
N VAL A 515 14.11 7.41 -23.74
CA VAL A 515 14.74 6.62 -22.67
C VAL A 515 16.23 6.42 -22.95
N ARG A 516 17.05 6.52 -21.90
CA ARG A 516 18.48 6.16 -21.93
C ARG A 516 18.77 4.96 -21.05
N TYR A 517 19.53 4.00 -21.55
CA TYR A 517 20.10 2.98 -20.68
C TYR A 517 21.29 3.55 -19.91
N VAL A 518 21.32 3.29 -18.61
CA VAL A 518 22.44 3.65 -17.73
C VAL A 518 23.21 2.38 -17.43
N TYR A 519 24.48 2.35 -17.82
CA TYR A 519 25.41 1.27 -17.53
C TYR A 519 26.35 1.71 -16.42
N VAL A 520 26.51 0.85 -15.41
CA VAL A 520 27.48 1.07 -14.34
C VAL A 520 28.39 -0.12 -14.23
N ALA A 521 29.70 0.13 -14.29
CA ALA A 521 30.74 -0.87 -14.12
C ALA A 521 31.54 -0.59 -12.85
N ILE A 522 31.76 -1.62 -12.04
CA ILE A 522 32.56 -1.54 -10.81
C ILE A 522 33.62 -2.63 -10.86
N GLY A 523 34.88 -2.25 -11.06
CA GLY A 523 36.00 -3.18 -11.06
C GLY A 523 36.54 -3.46 -9.66
N ASP A 524 36.98 -4.69 -9.38
CA ASP A 524 37.76 -4.99 -8.19
C ASP A 524 39.25 -4.71 -8.45
N ARG A 525 39.95 -4.09 -7.48
CA ARG A 525 41.41 -3.99 -7.55
C ARG A 525 42.02 -5.38 -7.35
N VAL A 526 42.32 -6.09 -8.42
CA VAL A 526 43.15 -7.29 -8.35
C VAL A 526 44.59 -6.85 -8.04
N ARG A 527 44.98 -6.93 -6.76
CA ARG A 527 46.39 -6.82 -6.38
C ARG A 527 47.11 -8.09 -6.84
N GLY A 528 47.77 -8.00 -7.98
CA GLY A 528 48.79 -8.96 -8.41
C GLY A 528 48.24 -10.15 -9.18
N SER A 529 48.16 -10.04 -10.51
CA SER A 529 48.16 -11.20 -11.40
C SER A 529 49.00 -10.86 -12.62
N ARG A 530 50.12 -11.57 -12.77
CA ARG A 530 51.07 -11.46 -13.88
C ARG A 530 50.74 -12.43 -15.03
N THR A 531 49.53 -12.99 -15.06
CA THR A 531 49.11 -13.94 -16.09
C THR A 531 48.02 -13.31 -16.95
N GLY A 532 48.35 -13.13 -18.22
CA GLY A 532 47.58 -12.42 -19.25
C GLY A 532 46.26 -13.07 -19.69
N ASN A 533 45.34 -13.27 -18.76
CA ASN A 533 43.89 -13.32 -19.02
C ASN A 533 43.24 -12.25 -18.15
N THR A 534 43.55 -10.99 -18.47
CA THR A 534 42.95 -9.80 -17.87
C THR A 534 41.73 -9.41 -18.69
N MET A 535 40.52 -9.63 -18.19
CA MET A 535 39.38 -8.75 -18.45
C MET A 535 39.53 -7.55 -17.50
N GLU A 536 40.56 -6.74 -17.72
CA GLU A 536 40.51 -5.41 -18.33
C GLU A 536 39.78 -4.40 -17.44
N ASP A 537 40.59 -3.80 -16.56
CA ASP A 537 40.55 -2.41 -16.09
C ASP A 537 39.44 -1.54 -16.72
N PRO A 538 38.60 -0.82 -15.95
CA PRO A 538 37.66 0.16 -16.51
C PRO A 538 38.33 1.21 -17.43
N ASP A 539 39.66 1.36 -17.43
CA ASP A 539 40.40 2.17 -18.42
C ASP A 539 40.35 1.60 -19.86
N ARG A 540 40.12 0.29 -20.05
CA ARG A 540 39.99 -0.34 -21.38
C ARG A 540 38.54 -0.47 -21.86
N VAL A 541 37.58 -0.54 -20.95
CA VAL A 541 36.14 -0.62 -21.28
C VAL A 541 35.59 0.72 -21.80
N PHE A 542 36.20 1.84 -21.44
CA PHE A 542 35.67 3.18 -21.70
C PHE A 542 36.71 4.19 -22.22
N ASP A 543 37.65 3.75 -23.06
CA ASP A 543 38.57 4.67 -23.76
C ASP A 543 37.83 5.46 -24.88
N SER A 544 38.19 6.72 -25.00
CA SER A 544 37.70 7.76 -25.93
C SER A 544 37.67 7.38 -27.42
N GLN A 545 38.48 6.41 -27.85
CA GLN A 545 38.46 5.88 -29.24
C GLN A 545 37.37 4.85 -29.52
N SER A 546 36.59 4.47 -28.50
CA SER A 546 35.72 3.29 -28.55
C SER A 546 34.24 3.64 -28.39
N ARG A 547 33.80 4.73 -29.03
CA ARG A 547 32.36 5.02 -29.18
C ARG A 547 31.63 3.80 -29.74
N ASP A 548 32.22 3.14 -30.74
CA ASP A 548 31.63 1.95 -31.37
C ASP A 548 31.75 0.69 -30.50
N ARG A 549 32.80 0.48 -29.70
CA ARG A 549 32.89 -0.74 -28.85
C ARG A 549 31.95 -0.77 -27.66
N ILE A 550 31.64 0.38 -27.05
CA ILE A 550 30.58 0.44 -26.03
C ILE A 550 29.25 0.04 -26.69
N PHE A 551 28.98 0.50 -27.91
CA PHE A 551 27.79 0.13 -28.67
C PHE A 551 27.81 -1.31 -29.19
N ASP A 552 28.96 -1.86 -29.57
CA ASP A 552 29.13 -3.26 -30.00
C ASP A 552 28.98 -4.21 -28.81
N MET A 553 29.45 -3.81 -27.62
CA MET A 553 29.23 -4.57 -26.39
C MET A 553 27.76 -4.53 -25.96
N VAL A 554 27.09 -3.38 -26.12
CA VAL A 554 25.64 -3.23 -25.93
C VAL A 554 24.85 -4.07 -26.93
N ALA A 555 25.25 -4.10 -28.21
CA ALA A 555 24.64 -4.92 -29.26
C ALA A 555 24.86 -6.42 -29.07
N ALA A 556 26.04 -6.84 -28.60
CA ALA A 556 26.32 -8.22 -28.23
C ALA A 556 25.49 -8.67 -27.02
N ILE A 557 25.28 -7.78 -26.05
CA ILE A 557 24.43 -7.99 -24.89
C ILE A 557 22.94 -8.15 -25.27
N ASP A 558 22.43 -7.31 -26.18
CA ASP A 558 21.04 -7.41 -26.68
C ASP A 558 20.79 -8.68 -27.50
N ALA A 559 21.81 -9.15 -28.24
CA ALA A 559 21.78 -10.39 -29.02
C ALA A 559 21.73 -11.65 -28.13
N GLU A 560 22.40 -11.65 -26.98
CA GLU A 560 22.35 -12.75 -26.00
C GLU A 560 21.02 -12.84 -25.24
N THR A 561 20.29 -11.72 -25.08
CA THR A 561 18.97 -11.70 -24.41
C THR A 561 17.78 -11.93 -25.34
N SER A 562 17.99 -11.90 -26.66
CA SER A 562 16.97 -12.15 -27.68
C SER A 562 16.96 -13.58 -28.21
N ALA A 563 17.85 -14.45 -27.68
CA ALA A 563 17.91 -15.89 -27.89
C ALA A 563 17.50 -16.60 -26.60
#